data_AF-A0A3A8HZ25-F1
#
_entry.id   AF-A0A3A8HZ25-F1
#
_cell.length_a   1.000
_cell.length_b   1.000
_cell.length_c   1.000
_cell.angle_alpha   90.00
_cell.angle_beta   90.00
_cell.angle_gamma   90.00
#
_symmetry.space_group_name_H-M   'P 1'
#
loop_
_entity.id
_entity.type
_entity.pdbx_description
1 polymer ?
#
loop_
_entity_poly.entity_id
_entity_poly.type
_entity_poly.pdbx_seq_one_letter_code
_entity_poly.pdbx_strand_id
1 'polypeptide(L)'
;MAAAWEVSLRPLLFLQQEADCGLFRTATVGLSGLAGAVLLAAALGLCWAGTRLGGLLGGAWGLVGHVMRMQDKTVHKYGICPGSSGAQASLDEKNLALVDWLHVRFNQLAGLDPEAPPLTLRQLGEKKISFKLVTTNLTLGQPFILPLRRGSRSFYFKRSEFERLFPRPVIEALVKWGKANRPTRSIRLTDTDAEELLRFPIGEDIPLVVATRLSLSFPLLLSAIRIYSVRAEAYRKKKDDPPPLIELENDLEEHWLSDGGITSNFPIHIFDAWVPERPTFGITLYDSPISRVLEQREEKNTFRPVVLPQPKDFDLARPQRTAIDGVPDFLRAIVETAMSYRDNAQSGLPSYRERIVQVFLEQKEGGLNLDMSEQVIGSIQQKGREAAAELLGRYPSTLHPHFSEHRWVRMLVLMAELEGQFQEVRELFSENDWKAQLQSRFATLFEQQLAARKQEGADSWYRPKDGPWCEEAGRRLEKLLDLVEAWEQAQSAWRDRLQKAGQKAPANFFANDPPRPRGILKITSDA
;
A
#
# COMPACT_ATOMS: atom_id res chain seq x y z
N MET A 1 18.18 46.79 31.82
CA MET A 1 18.90 47.94 31.22
C MET A 1 18.47 47.97 29.75
N ALA A 2 17.42 48.69 29.32
CA ALA A 2 17.28 50.17 29.26
C ALA A 2 18.59 50.82 28.80
N ALA A 3 18.72 51.64 27.76
CA ALA A 3 17.80 52.41 26.93
C ALA A 3 18.56 52.77 25.61
N ALA A 4 17.91 52.83 24.45
CA ALA A 4 17.50 54.07 23.76
C ALA A 4 18.59 55.15 23.60
N TRP A 5 18.91 55.52 22.35
CA TRP A 5 19.38 56.86 21.97
C TRP A 5 18.75 57.25 20.62
N GLU A 6 17.71 58.08 20.71
CA GLU A 6 17.18 59.00 19.70
C GLU A 6 17.95 60.33 19.78
N VAL A 7 18.23 60.99 18.64
CA VAL A 7 18.26 62.46 18.43
C VAL A 7 18.15 62.69 16.89
N SER A 8 17.03 63.05 16.27
CA SER A 8 16.32 64.36 16.17
C SER A 8 17.18 65.52 15.59
N LEU A 9 17.15 65.75 14.26
CA LEU A 9 16.41 66.84 13.57
C LEU A 9 16.88 68.28 13.90
N ARG A 10 17.40 69.03 12.90
CA ARG A 10 16.75 70.18 12.24
C ARG A 10 17.70 71.07 11.39
N PRO A 11 17.15 71.89 10.47
CA PRO A 11 17.76 72.39 9.23
C PRO A 11 18.15 73.88 9.32
N LEU A 12 18.62 74.48 8.21
CA LEU A 12 18.35 75.86 7.70
C LEU A 12 19.44 76.26 6.68
N LEU A 13 19.06 76.46 5.41
CA LEU A 13 18.86 77.76 4.74
C LEU A 13 20.18 78.43 4.32
N PHE A 14 20.38 78.63 3.01
CA PHE A 14 20.78 79.94 2.47
C PHE A 14 20.32 80.08 1.01
N LEU A 15 19.50 81.11 0.81
CA LEU A 15 19.10 81.76 -0.45
C LEU A 15 20.17 82.79 -0.84
N GLN A 16 20.42 82.97 -2.14
CA GLN A 16 20.52 84.29 -2.82
C GLN A 16 20.52 84.03 -4.35
N GLN A 17 19.52 84.46 -5.13
CA GLN A 17 19.21 85.84 -5.63
C GLN A 17 20.16 86.18 -6.81
N GLU A 18 19.78 86.62 -8.02
CA GLU A 18 18.55 87.19 -8.60
C GLU A 18 18.67 87.30 -10.15
N ALA A 19 17.57 87.78 -10.77
CA ALA A 19 17.44 88.47 -12.07
C ALA A 19 17.23 87.59 -13.33
N ASP A 20 16.30 87.88 -14.24
CA ASP A 20 15.12 88.74 -14.25
C ASP A 20 14.27 88.37 -15.49
N CYS A 21 12.99 88.68 -15.43
CA CYS A 21 12.05 88.97 -16.53
C CYS A 21 11.99 88.12 -17.83
N GLY A 22 10.81 87.55 -18.07
CA GLY A 22 10.01 87.99 -19.23
C GLY A 22 9.76 87.01 -20.40
N LEU A 23 8.61 86.35 -20.33
CA LEU A 23 7.62 86.14 -21.41
C LEU A 23 7.98 85.39 -22.72
N PHE A 24 7.18 84.32 -22.90
CA PHE A 24 6.65 83.73 -24.14
C PHE A 24 7.47 82.72 -24.96
N ARG A 25 6.79 81.57 -25.14
CA ARG A 25 6.97 80.48 -26.11
C ARG A 25 8.16 79.55 -25.86
N THR A 26 7.86 78.34 -25.38
CA THR A 26 7.77 77.17 -26.27
C THR A 26 7.36 75.92 -25.49
N ALA A 27 6.35 75.23 -26.02
CA ALA A 27 5.92 73.93 -25.59
C ALA A 27 6.93 72.87 -26.03
N THR A 28 7.88 72.48 -25.17
CA THR A 28 8.80 71.35 -25.43
C THR A 28 9.34 70.69 -24.15
N VAL A 29 8.61 70.70 -23.03
CA VAL A 29 9.08 70.04 -21.77
C VAL A 29 8.15 68.91 -21.26
N GLY A 30 7.03 68.64 -21.93
CA GLY A 30 6.09 67.59 -21.50
C GLY A 30 6.38 66.16 -21.98
N LEU A 31 7.16 65.98 -23.06
CA LEU A 31 7.33 64.66 -23.69
C LEU A 31 8.62 63.93 -23.29
N SER A 32 9.67 64.61 -22.82
CA SER A 32 10.94 63.97 -22.47
C SER A 32 10.89 63.19 -21.15
N GLY A 33 10.13 63.68 -20.15
CA GLY A 33 9.93 62.97 -18.88
C GLY A 33 9.01 61.75 -18.99
N LEU A 34 7.93 61.86 -19.77
CA LEU A 34 6.98 60.77 -20.02
C LEU A 34 7.58 59.67 -20.90
N ALA A 35 8.30 60.04 -21.96
CA ALA A 35 9.03 59.06 -22.78
C ALA A 35 10.13 58.35 -21.97
N GLY A 36 10.85 59.07 -21.11
CA GLY A 36 11.85 58.48 -20.21
C GLY A 36 11.24 57.51 -19.20
N ALA A 37 10.10 57.85 -18.60
CA ALA A 37 9.39 56.98 -17.66
C ALA A 37 8.85 55.70 -18.33
N VAL A 38 8.30 55.81 -19.56
CA VAL A 38 7.83 54.66 -20.34
C VAL A 38 8.98 53.74 -20.73
N LEU A 39 10.13 54.29 -21.14
CA LEU A 39 11.32 53.51 -21.46
C LEU A 39 11.89 52.79 -20.24
N LEU A 40 11.90 53.45 -19.07
CA LEU A 40 12.36 52.84 -17.82
C LEU A 40 11.42 51.71 -17.36
N ALA A 41 10.10 51.92 -17.46
CA ALA A 41 9.11 50.89 -17.13
C ALA A 41 9.18 49.69 -18.10
N ALA A 42 9.41 49.94 -19.39
CA ALA A 42 9.63 48.88 -20.38
C ALA A 42 10.92 48.10 -20.10
N ALA A 43 12.01 48.78 -19.75
CA ALA A 43 13.28 48.16 -19.37
C ALA A 43 13.15 47.31 -18.09
N LEU A 44 12.47 47.82 -17.06
CA LEU A 44 12.18 47.07 -15.83
C LEU A 44 11.27 45.87 -16.09
N GLY A 45 10.27 46.03 -16.97
CA GLY A 45 9.38 44.96 -17.42
C GLY A 45 10.15 43.86 -18.16
N LEU A 46 11.08 44.22 -19.04
CA LEU A 46 11.95 43.28 -19.74
C LEU A 46 12.95 42.58 -18.80
N CYS A 47 13.53 43.28 -17.83
CA CYS A 47 14.37 42.66 -16.80
C CYS A 47 13.57 41.70 -15.90
N TRP A 48 12.34 42.07 -15.52
CA TRP A 48 11.46 41.20 -14.75
C TRP A 48 11.01 39.98 -15.55
N ALA A 49 10.64 40.16 -16.82
CA ALA A 49 10.32 39.06 -17.72
C ALA A 49 11.54 38.15 -17.95
N GLY A 50 12.73 38.73 -18.14
CA GLY A 50 13.99 38.00 -18.34
C GLY A 50 14.40 37.17 -17.11
N THR A 51 14.24 37.72 -15.90
CA THR A 51 14.49 36.97 -14.66
C THR A 51 13.47 35.87 -14.42
N ARG A 52 12.19 36.09 -14.78
CA ARG A 52 11.15 35.05 -14.74
C ARG A 52 11.40 33.95 -15.78
N LEU A 53 11.73 34.30 -17.02
CA LEU A 53 12.07 33.32 -18.06
C LEU A 53 13.35 32.57 -17.72
N GLY A 54 14.39 33.26 -17.26
CA GLY A 54 15.65 32.65 -16.82
C GLY A 54 15.46 31.72 -15.63
N GLY A 55 14.60 32.08 -14.67
CA GLY A 55 14.19 31.21 -13.57
C GLY A 55 13.38 30.00 -14.02
N LEU A 56 12.46 30.17 -14.98
CA LEU A 56 11.67 29.08 -15.55
C LEU A 56 12.53 28.11 -16.37
N LEU A 57 13.45 28.63 -17.20
CA LEU A 57 14.37 27.82 -18.01
C LEU A 57 15.43 27.15 -17.15
N GLY A 58 15.97 27.84 -16.15
CA GLY A 58 16.89 27.26 -15.16
C GLY A 58 16.20 26.20 -14.29
N GLY A 59 14.95 26.43 -13.89
CA GLY A 59 14.11 25.46 -13.20
C GLY A 59 13.82 24.24 -14.08
N ALA A 60 13.44 24.43 -15.34
CA ALA A 60 13.20 23.36 -16.30
C ALA A 60 14.49 22.55 -16.58
N TRP A 61 15.64 23.21 -16.73
CA TRP A 61 16.93 22.55 -16.91
C TRP A 61 17.37 21.78 -15.66
N GLY A 62 17.15 22.35 -14.47
CA GLY A 62 17.37 21.67 -13.19
C GLY A 62 16.47 20.45 -13.02
N LEU A 63 15.23 20.52 -13.49
CA LEU A 63 14.26 19.43 -13.47
C LEU A 63 14.62 18.34 -14.48
N VAL A 64 15.05 18.71 -15.70
CA VAL A 64 15.62 17.78 -16.70
C VAL A 64 16.87 17.10 -16.15
N GLY A 65 17.78 17.85 -15.52
CA GLY A 65 18.97 17.29 -14.87
C GLY A 65 18.63 16.33 -13.72
N HIS A 66 17.60 16.62 -12.92
CA HIS A 66 17.10 15.72 -11.89
C HIS A 66 16.45 14.46 -12.48
N VAL A 67 15.64 14.60 -13.53
CA VAL A 67 14.98 13.48 -14.22
C VAL A 67 16.03 12.59 -14.90
N MET A 68 17.03 13.17 -15.56
CA MET A 68 18.13 12.42 -16.17
C MET A 68 18.99 11.68 -15.12
N ARG A 69 19.20 12.28 -13.93
CA ARG A 69 19.85 11.58 -12.81
C ARG A 69 18.97 10.47 -12.22
N MET A 70 17.66 10.66 -12.14
CA MET A 70 16.72 9.63 -11.68
C MET A 70 16.58 8.45 -12.66
N GLN A 71 16.96 8.62 -13.93
CA GLN A 71 16.99 7.53 -14.92
C GLN A 71 18.17 6.56 -14.72
N ASP A 72 19.19 6.94 -13.96
CA ASP A 72 20.29 6.04 -13.62
C ASP A 72 19.85 5.07 -12.52
N LYS A 73 19.49 3.85 -12.97
CA LYS A 73 19.11 2.71 -12.12
C LYS A 73 20.20 2.33 -11.11
N THR A 74 21.46 2.73 -11.34
CA THR A 74 22.59 2.36 -10.49
C THR A 74 22.87 3.35 -9.37
N VAL A 75 22.49 4.63 -9.55
CA VAL A 75 22.85 5.71 -8.63
C VAL A 75 21.66 6.15 -7.76
N HIS A 76 20.52 6.46 -8.36
CA HIS A 76 19.40 7.10 -7.63
C HIS A 76 18.22 6.16 -7.36
N LYS A 77 18.14 5.02 -8.09
CA LYS A 77 17.10 3.99 -7.89
C LYS A 77 15.68 4.58 -7.80
N TYR A 78 15.40 5.58 -8.63
CA TYR A 78 14.12 6.31 -8.69
C TYR A 78 13.71 7.07 -7.41
N GLY A 79 14.67 7.46 -6.57
CA GLY A 79 14.44 8.32 -5.40
C GLY A 79 15.48 9.42 -5.25
N ILE A 80 15.13 10.48 -4.51
CA ILE A 80 16.01 11.60 -4.18
C ILE A 80 17.02 11.21 -3.10
N CYS A 81 16.67 10.31 -2.17
CA CYS A 81 17.58 9.80 -1.14
C CYS A 81 17.36 8.31 -0.80
N PRO A 82 18.40 7.61 -0.30
CA PRO A 82 18.28 6.20 0.09
C PRO A 82 17.45 5.98 1.37
N GLY A 83 17.28 7.02 2.20
CA GLY A 83 16.59 6.94 3.50
C GLY A 83 17.43 6.40 4.66
N SER A 84 18.72 6.14 4.44
CA SER A 84 19.71 5.65 5.41
C SER A 84 21.06 6.30 5.12
N SER A 85 21.89 6.47 6.14
CA SER A 85 23.32 6.78 5.98
C SER A 85 24.17 5.54 5.62
N GLY A 86 23.52 4.38 5.46
CA GLY A 86 24.12 3.12 5.06
C GLY A 86 24.96 2.48 6.18
N ALA A 87 25.85 1.57 5.81
CA ALA A 87 26.70 0.83 6.74
C ALA A 87 27.67 1.72 7.56
N GLN A 88 27.81 3.00 7.19
CA GLN A 88 28.63 3.99 7.91
C GLN A 88 27.79 4.87 8.86
N ALA A 89 26.51 4.58 9.06
CA ALA A 89 25.64 5.32 9.97
C ALA A 89 26.15 5.28 11.42
N SER A 90 26.25 6.45 12.06
CA SER A 90 26.48 6.57 13.50
C SER A 90 25.13 6.57 14.23
N LEU A 91 24.84 5.51 14.97
CA LEU A 91 23.51 5.25 15.53
C LEU A 91 23.23 6.01 16.85
N ASP A 92 24.22 6.74 17.35
CA ASP A 92 24.16 7.60 18.53
C ASP A 92 23.81 9.07 18.21
N GLU A 93 23.79 9.44 16.93
CA GLU A 93 23.46 10.81 16.50
C GLU A 93 22.00 11.19 16.77
N LYS A 94 21.76 12.48 17.02
CA LYS A 94 20.40 13.01 17.25
C LYS A 94 19.54 13.02 15.97
N ASN A 95 20.16 13.19 14.81
CA ASN A 95 19.48 13.40 13.53
C ASN A 95 19.70 12.21 12.60
N LEU A 96 19.24 11.03 13.03
CA LEU A 96 19.32 9.81 12.22
C LEU A 96 18.45 9.91 10.97
N ALA A 97 18.94 9.33 9.87
CA ALA A 97 18.10 9.08 8.70
C ALA A 97 16.96 8.11 9.05
N LEU A 98 15.88 8.15 8.29
CA LEU A 98 14.62 7.45 8.60
C LEU A 98 14.81 5.96 8.94
N VAL A 99 15.54 5.22 8.11
CA VAL A 99 15.74 3.76 8.30
C VAL A 99 16.62 3.45 9.50
N ASP A 100 17.63 4.28 9.74
CA ASP A 100 18.56 4.13 10.87
C ASP A 100 17.82 4.42 12.18
N TRP A 101 17.00 5.48 12.19
CA TRP A 101 16.07 5.80 13.27
C TRP A 101 15.07 4.67 13.51
N LEU A 102 14.47 4.08 12.47
CA LEU A 102 13.54 2.96 12.59
C LEU A 102 14.21 1.74 13.24
N HIS A 103 15.44 1.40 12.84
CA HIS A 103 16.20 0.32 13.45
C HIS A 103 16.39 0.55 14.96
N VAL A 104 16.92 1.73 15.33
CA VAL A 104 17.14 2.11 16.74
C VAL A 104 15.82 2.07 17.52
N ARG A 105 14.75 2.64 16.98
CA ARG A 105 13.45 2.69 17.65
C ARG A 105 12.83 1.33 17.84
N PHE A 106 12.88 0.44 16.84
CA PHE A 106 12.33 -0.90 16.98
C PHE A 106 13.07 -1.71 18.04
N ASN A 107 14.40 -1.60 18.11
CA ASN A 107 15.19 -2.24 19.17
C ASN A 107 14.83 -1.67 20.55
N GLN A 108 14.78 -0.35 20.70
CA GLN A 108 14.39 0.31 21.96
C GLN A 108 13.00 -0.11 22.43
N LEU A 109 12.00 -0.16 21.53
CA LEU A 109 10.64 -0.59 21.86
C LEU A 109 10.57 -2.08 22.24
N ALA A 110 11.48 -2.90 21.73
CA ALA A 110 11.61 -4.30 22.11
C ALA A 110 12.46 -4.51 23.39
N GLY A 111 12.99 -3.44 24.00
CA GLY A 111 13.88 -3.51 25.17
C GLY A 111 15.28 -4.02 24.84
N LEU A 112 15.70 -3.91 23.58
CA LEU A 112 17.05 -4.26 23.11
C LEU A 112 17.94 -3.01 23.07
N ASP A 113 19.25 -3.24 23.08
CA ASP A 113 20.22 -2.17 22.84
C ASP A 113 20.03 -1.55 21.44
N PRO A 114 20.09 -0.20 21.30
CA PRO A 114 19.93 0.49 20.02
C PRO A 114 20.80 -0.04 18.88
N GLU A 115 22.02 -0.49 19.17
CA GLU A 115 23.00 -0.99 18.18
C GLU A 115 23.02 -2.51 18.09
N ALA A 116 22.18 -3.21 18.87
CA ALA A 116 22.05 -4.66 18.79
C ALA A 116 21.62 -5.12 17.39
N PRO A 117 21.85 -6.41 17.04
CA PRO A 117 21.26 -6.99 15.84
C PRO A 117 19.76 -6.69 15.73
N PRO A 118 19.23 -6.46 14.51
CA PRO A 118 17.88 -5.95 14.36
C PRO A 118 16.81 -6.93 14.83
N LEU A 119 15.77 -6.39 15.47
CA LEU A 119 14.56 -7.13 15.80
C LEU A 119 14.01 -7.88 14.58
N THR A 120 13.87 -9.21 14.68
CA THR A 120 13.32 -10.08 13.64
C THR A 120 11.83 -10.34 13.83
N LEU A 121 11.13 -10.70 12.75
CA LEU A 121 9.71 -11.08 12.86
C LEU A 121 9.50 -12.35 13.70
N ARG A 122 10.50 -13.23 13.78
CA ARG A 122 10.49 -14.42 14.64
C ARG A 122 10.37 -14.04 16.11
N GLN A 123 11.10 -13.03 16.55
CA GLN A 123 11.00 -12.51 17.92
C GLN A 123 9.62 -11.91 18.22
N LEU A 124 8.95 -11.32 17.22
CA LEU A 124 7.54 -10.91 17.36
C LEU A 124 6.61 -12.13 17.51
N GLY A 125 6.84 -13.19 16.72
CA GLY A 125 6.11 -14.45 16.79
C GLY A 125 6.22 -15.13 18.15
N GLU A 126 7.40 -15.11 18.79
CA GLU A 126 7.61 -15.59 20.16
C GLU A 126 6.76 -14.84 21.20
N LYS A 127 6.40 -13.59 20.91
CA LYS A 127 5.45 -12.77 21.69
C LYS A 127 3.99 -12.88 21.19
N LYS A 128 3.69 -13.86 20.33
CA LYS A 128 2.38 -14.08 19.71
C LYS A 128 1.90 -12.92 18.82
N ILE A 129 2.83 -12.11 18.31
CA ILE A 129 2.54 -11.03 17.37
C ILE A 129 2.80 -11.55 15.95
N SER A 130 1.73 -11.76 15.19
CA SER A 130 1.83 -12.12 13.76
C SER A 130 1.90 -10.85 12.91
N PHE A 131 3.09 -10.54 12.40
CA PHE A 131 3.31 -9.39 11.53
C PHE A 131 2.90 -9.67 10.08
N LYS A 132 2.20 -8.72 9.46
CA LYS A 132 1.90 -8.70 8.02
C LYS A 132 2.06 -7.28 7.50
N LEU A 133 2.68 -7.16 6.33
CA LEU A 133 2.86 -5.87 5.67
C LEU A 133 2.77 -6.05 4.16
N VAL A 134 2.07 -5.15 3.46
CA VAL A 134 1.98 -5.17 2.00
C VAL A 134 3.09 -4.31 1.42
N THR A 135 3.73 -4.77 0.35
CA THR A 135 4.67 -4.01 -0.48
C THR A 135 4.29 -4.22 -1.95
N THR A 136 4.62 -3.28 -2.81
CA THR A 136 4.30 -3.37 -4.23
C THR A 136 5.51 -3.84 -5.02
N ASN A 137 5.38 -4.96 -5.75
CA ASN A 137 6.39 -5.38 -6.73
C ASN A 137 6.09 -4.74 -8.08
N LEU A 138 6.82 -3.67 -8.40
CA LEU A 138 6.66 -2.91 -9.63
C LEU A 138 7.09 -3.71 -10.87
N THR A 139 8.06 -4.62 -10.76
CA THR A 139 8.45 -5.48 -11.90
C THR A 139 7.32 -6.39 -12.31
N LEU A 140 6.62 -6.98 -11.33
CA LEU A 140 5.55 -7.95 -11.60
C LEU A 140 4.14 -7.31 -11.63
N GLY A 141 4.03 -6.01 -11.33
CA GLY A 141 2.75 -5.30 -11.28
C GLY A 141 1.77 -5.84 -10.23
N GLN A 142 2.26 -6.36 -9.09
CA GLN A 142 1.40 -7.01 -8.08
C GLN A 142 1.84 -6.77 -6.62
N PRO A 143 0.90 -6.83 -5.65
CA PRO A 143 1.22 -6.76 -4.23
C PRO A 143 1.92 -8.01 -3.74
N PHE A 144 2.93 -7.84 -2.88
CA PHE A 144 3.55 -8.88 -2.06
C PHE A 144 3.17 -8.69 -0.60
N ILE A 145 2.97 -9.78 0.11
CA ILE A 145 2.72 -9.78 1.56
C ILE A 145 3.99 -10.27 2.26
N LEU A 146 4.54 -9.42 3.12
CA LEU A 146 5.67 -9.72 3.99
C LEU A 146 5.17 -10.30 5.33
N PRO A 147 5.86 -11.29 5.91
CA PRO A 147 7.01 -11.97 5.31
C PRO A 147 6.62 -12.85 4.12
N LEU A 148 7.51 -12.93 3.13
CA LEU A 148 7.35 -13.79 1.95
C LEU A 148 7.20 -15.25 2.40
N ARG A 149 6.21 -15.96 1.85
CA ARG A 149 5.87 -17.33 2.27
C ARG A 149 6.94 -18.33 1.88
N ARG A 150 7.14 -19.35 2.72
CA ARG A 150 7.97 -20.52 2.39
C ARG A 150 7.30 -21.28 1.23
N GLY A 151 8.01 -21.41 0.11
CA GLY A 151 7.48 -21.98 -1.14
C GLY A 151 7.41 -20.99 -2.32
N SER A 152 7.62 -19.70 -2.06
CA SER A 152 7.92 -18.72 -3.12
C SER A 152 9.29 -19.00 -3.75
N ARG A 153 9.54 -18.45 -4.96
CA ARG A 153 10.87 -18.46 -5.57
C ARG A 153 11.92 -17.97 -4.55
N SER A 154 13.12 -18.56 -4.58
CA SER A 154 14.23 -18.07 -3.76
C SER A 154 14.57 -16.64 -4.18
N PHE A 155 14.56 -15.74 -3.21
CA PHE A 155 15.00 -14.36 -3.39
C PHE A 155 16.41 -14.16 -2.85
N TYR A 156 17.09 -13.18 -3.42
CA TYR A 156 18.46 -12.81 -3.13
C TYR A 156 18.57 -11.29 -3.02
N PHE A 157 19.63 -10.81 -2.40
CA PHE A 157 20.01 -9.41 -2.38
C PHE A 157 21.50 -9.28 -2.70
N LYS A 158 21.87 -8.13 -3.25
CA LYS A 158 23.26 -7.75 -3.46
C LYS A 158 23.78 -7.00 -2.24
N ARG A 159 24.89 -7.46 -1.67
CA ARG A 159 25.50 -6.90 -0.45
C ARG A 159 25.81 -5.42 -0.64
N SER A 160 26.54 -5.08 -1.70
CA SER A 160 26.95 -3.69 -1.99
C SER A 160 25.76 -2.73 -2.13
N GLU A 161 24.61 -3.24 -2.60
CA GLU A 161 23.39 -2.45 -2.74
C GLU A 161 22.69 -2.20 -1.42
N PHE A 162 22.64 -3.21 -0.55
CA PHE A 162 21.99 -3.12 0.74
C PHE A 162 22.82 -2.30 1.73
N GLU A 163 24.15 -2.34 1.64
CA GLU A 163 25.05 -1.50 2.44
C GLU A 163 24.77 0.00 2.33
N ARG A 164 24.11 0.45 1.26
CA ARG A 164 23.67 1.85 1.08
C ARG A 164 22.30 2.15 1.69
N LEU A 165 21.53 1.11 2.03
CA LEU A 165 20.12 1.21 2.41
C LEU A 165 19.88 0.94 3.89
N PHE A 166 20.82 0.32 4.59
CA PHE A 166 20.67 -0.10 5.98
C PHE A 166 21.95 0.10 6.80
N PRO A 167 21.83 0.30 8.12
CA PRO A 167 22.97 0.45 9.02
C PRO A 167 23.71 -0.87 9.21
N ARG A 168 24.97 -0.79 9.66
CA ARG A 168 25.88 -1.94 9.78
C ARG A 168 25.30 -3.14 10.54
N PRO A 169 24.67 -3.00 11.72
CA PRO A 169 24.12 -4.16 12.45
C PRO A 169 23.08 -4.94 11.63
N VAL A 170 22.30 -4.25 10.80
CA VAL A 170 21.31 -4.87 9.91
C VAL A 170 21.99 -5.64 8.79
N ILE A 171 23.00 -5.04 8.16
CA ILE A 171 23.76 -5.69 7.08
C ILE A 171 24.49 -6.93 7.60
N GLU A 172 25.18 -6.83 8.73
CA GLU A 172 25.88 -7.97 9.31
C GLU A 172 24.93 -9.13 9.62
N ALA A 173 23.74 -8.85 10.14
CA ALA A 173 22.72 -9.85 10.37
C ALA A 173 22.22 -10.49 9.07
N LEU A 174 21.95 -9.69 8.04
CA LEU A 174 21.52 -10.17 6.71
C LEU A 174 22.62 -11.02 6.03
N VAL A 175 23.88 -10.57 6.08
CA VAL A 175 25.01 -11.29 5.49
C VAL A 175 25.26 -12.61 6.21
N LYS A 176 25.28 -12.59 7.55
CA LYS A 176 25.42 -13.79 8.37
C LYS A 176 24.33 -14.81 8.02
N TRP A 177 23.07 -14.38 7.97
CA TRP A 177 21.95 -15.26 7.62
C TRP A 177 22.05 -15.77 6.18
N GLY A 178 22.35 -14.89 5.22
CA GLY A 178 22.45 -15.21 3.79
C GLY A 178 23.56 -16.21 3.49
N LYS A 179 24.73 -16.08 4.14
CA LYS A 179 25.84 -17.04 4.05
C LYS A 179 25.46 -18.41 4.62
N ALA A 180 24.84 -18.44 5.80
CA ALA A 180 24.42 -19.69 6.44
C ALA A 180 23.33 -20.43 5.65
N ASN A 181 22.53 -19.72 4.86
CA ASN A 181 21.40 -20.27 4.10
C ASN A 181 21.65 -20.34 2.59
N ARG A 182 22.92 -20.31 2.14
CA ARG A 182 23.29 -20.36 0.72
C ARG A 182 22.66 -21.58 0.02
N PRO A 183 22.03 -21.40 -1.16
CA PRO A 183 21.34 -22.49 -1.86
C PRO A 183 22.32 -23.33 -2.68
N THR A 184 23.19 -24.08 -2.00
CA THR A 184 24.25 -24.91 -2.61
C THR A 184 23.73 -26.09 -3.44
N ARG A 185 22.47 -26.49 -3.25
CA ARG A 185 21.87 -27.64 -3.95
C ARG A 185 21.18 -27.28 -5.26
N SER A 186 20.78 -26.02 -5.45
CA SER A 186 19.98 -25.60 -6.62
C SER A 186 20.76 -24.72 -7.59
N ILE A 187 21.78 -24.00 -7.12
CA ILE A 187 22.63 -23.13 -7.93
C ILE A 187 24.08 -23.17 -7.44
N ARG A 188 25.02 -22.85 -8.33
CA ARG A 188 26.41 -22.53 -8.00
C ARG A 188 26.67 -21.06 -8.28
N LEU A 189 27.52 -20.44 -7.48
CA LEU A 189 28.03 -19.08 -7.66
C LEU A 189 29.56 -19.16 -7.63
N THR A 190 30.25 -18.25 -8.31
CA THR A 190 31.70 -18.08 -8.12
C THR A 190 31.97 -17.59 -6.70
N ASP A 191 33.20 -17.72 -6.20
CA ASP A 191 33.54 -17.26 -4.85
C ASP A 191 33.30 -15.75 -4.68
N THR A 192 33.64 -14.96 -5.71
CA THR A 192 33.39 -13.52 -5.75
C THR A 192 31.89 -13.22 -5.72
N ASP A 193 31.10 -13.90 -6.56
CA ASP A 193 29.65 -13.70 -6.64
C ASP A 193 28.93 -14.17 -5.38
N ALA A 194 29.45 -15.20 -4.70
CA ALA A 194 28.89 -15.71 -3.46
C ALA A 194 29.03 -14.72 -2.30
N GLU A 195 30.02 -13.83 -2.34
CA GLU A 195 30.19 -12.74 -1.37
C GLU A 195 29.26 -11.55 -1.64
N GLU A 196 28.87 -11.35 -2.90
CA GLU A 196 27.99 -10.25 -3.31
C GLU A 196 26.50 -10.64 -3.32
N LEU A 197 26.14 -11.76 -3.94
CA LEU A 197 24.77 -12.24 -4.05
C LEU A 197 24.43 -13.20 -2.89
N LEU A 198 23.65 -12.70 -1.94
CA LEU A 198 23.31 -13.41 -0.71
C LEU A 198 21.82 -13.75 -0.68
N ARG A 199 21.48 -14.88 -0.05
CA ARG A 199 20.08 -15.29 0.06
C ARG A 199 19.30 -14.31 0.93
N PHE A 200 18.15 -13.86 0.44
CA PHE A 200 17.26 -12.98 1.17
C PHE A 200 16.43 -13.77 2.20
N PRO A 201 16.30 -13.28 3.45
CA PRO A 201 15.49 -13.94 4.48
C PRO A 201 14.03 -14.12 4.06
N ILE A 202 13.50 -15.33 4.24
CA ILE A 202 12.10 -15.68 3.96
C ILE A 202 11.37 -16.08 5.25
N GLY A 203 10.05 -15.90 5.29
CA GLY A 203 9.29 -16.12 6.51
C GLY A 203 9.72 -15.18 7.63
N GLU A 204 9.67 -15.67 8.86
CA GLU A 204 9.86 -14.85 10.06
C GLU A 204 11.33 -14.47 10.33
N ASP A 205 12.28 -14.95 9.52
CA ASP A 205 13.70 -14.64 9.68
C ASP A 205 14.08 -13.26 9.13
N ILE A 206 13.16 -12.57 8.46
CA ILE A 206 13.37 -11.20 8.00
C ILE A 206 13.44 -10.22 9.18
N PRO A 207 14.42 -9.29 9.21
CA PRO A 207 14.41 -8.17 10.16
C PRO A 207 13.20 -7.26 9.95
N LEU A 208 12.58 -6.80 11.04
CA LEU A 208 11.41 -5.91 11.00
C LEU A 208 11.71 -4.61 10.24
N VAL A 209 12.89 -4.01 10.46
CA VAL A 209 13.31 -2.79 9.75
C VAL A 209 13.45 -3.01 8.25
N VAL A 210 13.92 -4.18 7.82
CA VAL A 210 14.04 -4.53 6.41
C VAL A 210 12.65 -4.72 5.79
N ALA A 211 11.76 -5.47 6.46
CA ALA A 211 10.38 -5.63 6.01
C ALA A 211 9.67 -4.27 5.86
N THR A 212 9.84 -3.41 6.86
CA THR A 212 9.29 -2.05 6.88
C THR A 212 9.83 -1.21 5.73
N ARG A 213 11.14 -1.22 5.49
CA ARG A 213 11.78 -0.45 4.41
C ARG A 213 11.35 -0.91 3.01
N LEU A 214 11.07 -2.20 2.81
CA LEU A 214 10.52 -2.70 1.54
C LEU A 214 9.11 -2.15 1.25
N SER A 215 8.32 -1.89 2.28
CA SER A 215 6.98 -1.29 2.16
C SER A 215 6.99 0.24 2.25
N LEU A 216 8.08 0.84 2.72
CA LEU A 216 8.29 2.29 2.78
C LEU A 216 9.20 2.74 1.64
N SER A 217 8.62 2.90 0.44
CA SER A 217 9.33 3.52 -0.68
C SER A 217 8.44 4.60 -1.25
N PHE A 218 8.40 5.73 -0.54
CA PHE A 218 7.68 6.91 -0.95
C PHE A 218 8.17 7.32 -2.36
N PRO A 219 7.38 7.13 -3.44
CA PRO A 219 7.88 7.28 -4.79
C PRO A 219 8.52 8.64 -4.99
N LEU A 220 9.64 8.69 -5.72
CA LEU A 220 10.47 9.88 -5.95
C LEU A 220 11.25 10.38 -4.73
N LEU A 221 10.77 10.19 -3.50
CA LEU A 221 11.48 10.63 -2.30
C LEU A 221 12.52 9.59 -1.86
N LEU A 222 12.05 8.38 -1.54
CA LEU A 222 12.90 7.27 -1.10
C LEU A 222 13.22 6.34 -2.26
N SER A 223 14.49 5.96 -2.39
CA SER A 223 14.91 4.99 -3.41
C SER A 223 14.13 3.67 -3.29
N ALA A 224 13.70 3.12 -4.42
CA ALA A 224 13.09 1.80 -4.46
C ALA A 224 14.14 0.71 -4.14
N ILE A 225 13.69 -0.41 -3.57
CA ILE A 225 14.58 -1.51 -3.17
C ILE A 225 14.52 -2.62 -4.20
N ARG A 226 15.69 -3.14 -4.58
CA ARG A 226 15.78 -4.32 -5.43
C ARG A 226 16.04 -5.57 -4.60
N ILE A 227 15.25 -6.60 -4.86
CA ILE A 227 15.64 -7.98 -4.56
C ILE A 227 15.68 -8.75 -5.88
N TYR A 228 16.36 -9.89 -5.89
CA TYR A 228 16.60 -10.66 -7.10
C TYR A 228 15.99 -12.04 -6.97
N SER A 229 15.51 -12.61 -8.07
CA SER A 229 15.34 -14.06 -8.19
C SER A 229 16.19 -14.57 -9.35
N VAL A 230 16.41 -15.87 -9.40
CA VAL A 230 17.08 -16.49 -10.55
C VAL A 230 16.01 -16.82 -11.59
N ARG A 231 16.27 -16.47 -12.85
CA ARG A 231 15.39 -16.73 -13.99
C ARG A 231 15.09 -18.22 -14.12
N ALA A 232 13.87 -18.55 -14.53
CA ALA A 232 13.44 -19.94 -14.64
C ALA A 232 14.29 -20.72 -15.65
N GLU A 233 14.76 -20.05 -16.69
CA GLU A 233 15.63 -20.58 -17.74
C GLU A 233 16.98 -21.04 -17.19
N ALA A 234 17.53 -20.31 -16.23
CA ALA A 234 18.79 -20.65 -15.58
C ALA A 234 18.67 -21.88 -14.66
N TYR A 235 17.45 -22.25 -14.24
CA TYR A 235 17.20 -23.50 -13.50
C TYR A 235 17.04 -24.73 -14.41
N ARG A 236 17.10 -24.59 -15.75
CA ARG A 236 16.94 -25.73 -16.67
C ARG A 236 18.11 -26.68 -16.52
N LYS A 237 17.87 -27.73 -15.74
CA LYS A 237 18.78 -28.85 -15.52
C LYS A 237 18.42 -30.01 -16.46
N LYS A 238 19.39 -30.59 -17.15
CA LYS A 238 19.25 -31.97 -17.66
C LYS A 238 19.47 -32.94 -16.50
N LYS A 239 18.72 -34.05 -16.47
CA LYS A 239 18.84 -35.07 -15.42
C LYS A 239 20.32 -35.45 -15.26
N ASP A 240 20.80 -35.45 -14.01
CA ASP A 240 22.18 -35.74 -13.58
C ASP A 240 23.26 -34.64 -13.71
N ASP A 241 22.96 -33.45 -14.25
CA ASP A 241 23.95 -32.34 -14.27
C ASP A 241 24.23 -31.74 -12.88
N PRO A 242 25.45 -31.22 -12.61
CA PRO A 242 25.69 -30.39 -11.43
C PRO A 242 24.77 -29.15 -11.45
N PRO A 243 24.51 -28.50 -10.30
CA PRO A 243 23.71 -27.28 -10.29
C PRO A 243 24.31 -26.22 -11.23
N PRO A 244 23.48 -25.46 -11.96
CA PRO A 244 23.94 -24.47 -12.92
C PRO A 244 24.77 -23.39 -12.21
N LEU A 245 25.85 -22.94 -12.86
CA LEU A 245 26.59 -21.76 -12.43
C LEU A 245 25.79 -20.54 -12.86
N ILE A 246 25.45 -19.66 -11.92
CA ILE A 246 24.62 -18.49 -12.15
C ILE A 246 25.51 -17.28 -12.41
N GLU A 247 25.30 -16.64 -13.55
CA GLU A 247 25.93 -15.38 -13.91
C GLU A 247 25.05 -14.21 -13.45
N LEU A 248 25.57 -13.35 -12.56
CA LEU A 248 24.81 -12.25 -11.95
C LEU A 248 24.22 -11.25 -12.96
N GLU A 249 24.85 -11.13 -14.14
CA GLU A 249 24.46 -10.18 -15.19
C GLU A 249 23.30 -10.69 -16.04
N ASN A 250 23.25 -12.01 -16.31
CA ASN A 250 22.35 -12.60 -17.29
C ASN A 250 21.20 -13.40 -16.64
N ASP A 251 21.47 -14.05 -15.52
CA ASP A 251 20.57 -15.06 -14.95
C ASP A 251 19.66 -14.52 -13.85
N LEU A 252 19.83 -13.25 -13.46
CA LEU A 252 18.99 -12.62 -12.43
C LEU A 252 17.78 -11.90 -13.02
N GLU A 253 16.67 -12.02 -12.32
CA GLU A 253 15.45 -11.24 -12.50
C GLU A 253 15.36 -10.22 -11.36
N GLU A 254 15.28 -8.93 -11.71
CA GLU A 254 15.17 -7.85 -10.73
C GLU A 254 13.72 -7.65 -10.28
N HIS A 255 13.49 -7.60 -8.97
CA HIS A 255 12.20 -7.24 -8.38
C HIS A 255 12.31 -5.91 -7.67
N TRP A 256 11.74 -4.88 -8.28
CA TRP A 256 11.64 -3.53 -7.73
C TRP A 256 10.48 -3.46 -6.74
N LEU A 257 10.81 -3.39 -5.47
CA LEU A 257 9.85 -3.25 -4.38
C LEU A 257 9.68 -1.77 -4.01
N SER A 258 8.42 -1.39 -3.87
CA SER A 258 8.01 -0.02 -3.58
C SER A 258 6.88 0.04 -2.53
N ASP A 259 6.35 1.24 -2.28
CA ASP A 259 5.33 1.49 -1.28
C ASP A 259 4.15 0.52 -1.37
N GLY A 260 3.72 -0.02 -0.23
CA GLY A 260 2.54 -0.89 -0.16
C GLY A 260 1.25 -0.20 -0.61
N GLY A 261 1.15 1.11 -0.31
CA GLY A 261 0.00 1.95 -0.63
C GLY A 261 -0.27 2.14 -2.13
N ILE A 262 0.69 1.79 -3.00
CA ILE A 262 0.49 1.81 -4.45
C ILE A 262 -0.55 0.76 -4.88
N THR A 263 -0.58 -0.42 -4.24
CA THR A 263 -1.46 -1.53 -4.62
C THR A 263 -2.57 -1.81 -3.62
N SER A 264 -2.34 -1.57 -2.33
CA SER A 264 -3.37 -1.62 -1.29
C SER A 264 -2.94 -0.78 -0.09
N ASN A 265 -3.64 0.33 0.12
CA ASN A 265 -3.48 1.23 1.26
C ASN A 265 -4.02 0.61 2.56
N PHE A 266 -5.01 -0.29 2.48
CA PHE A 266 -5.70 -0.81 3.65
C PHE A 266 -6.10 -2.30 3.53
N PRO A 267 -5.12 -3.23 3.61
CA PRO A 267 -5.34 -4.65 3.37
C PRO A 267 -5.91 -5.40 4.60
N ILE A 268 -6.96 -4.86 5.23
CA ILE A 268 -7.56 -5.43 6.45
C ILE A 268 -8.05 -6.88 6.26
N HIS A 269 -8.42 -7.24 5.04
CA HIS A 269 -8.85 -8.58 4.65
C HIS A 269 -7.77 -9.67 4.88
N ILE A 270 -6.49 -9.31 4.97
CA ILE A 270 -5.41 -10.28 5.28
C ILE A 270 -5.58 -10.90 6.67
N PHE A 271 -6.24 -10.19 7.58
CA PHE A 271 -6.45 -10.60 8.96
C PHE A 271 -7.82 -11.25 9.20
N ASP A 272 -8.58 -11.49 8.13
CA ASP A 272 -9.91 -12.04 8.20
C ASP A 272 -9.92 -13.56 8.11
N ALA A 273 -10.94 -14.15 8.75
CA ALA A 273 -11.27 -15.57 8.65
C ALA A 273 -12.77 -15.73 8.42
N TRP A 274 -13.20 -16.89 7.91
CA TRP A 274 -14.61 -17.25 7.79
C TRP A 274 -15.31 -17.23 9.15
N VAL A 275 -14.63 -17.75 10.17
CA VAL A 275 -15.07 -17.70 11.57
C VAL A 275 -13.98 -16.98 12.37
N PRO A 276 -14.14 -15.67 12.67
CA PRO A 276 -13.12 -14.92 13.38
C PRO A 276 -13.12 -15.30 14.87
N GLU A 277 -11.97 -15.77 15.35
CA GLU A 277 -11.74 -16.10 16.77
C GLU A 277 -11.37 -14.87 17.62
N ARG A 278 -10.98 -13.78 16.95
CA ARG A 278 -10.59 -12.51 17.56
C ARG A 278 -11.17 -11.35 16.76
N PRO A 279 -11.45 -10.21 17.39
CA PRO A 279 -11.77 -9.01 16.65
C PRO A 279 -10.55 -8.54 15.87
N THR A 280 -10.81 -8.03 14.67
CA THR A 280 -9.81 -7.35 13.85
C THR A 280 -10.22 -5.90 13.81
N PHE A 281 -9.29 -4.98 14.09
CA PHE A 281 -9.55 -3.54 14.05
C PHE A 281 -8.64 -2.89 13.04
N GLY A 282 -9.12 -1.85 12.40
CA GLY A 282 -8.33 -1.06 11.46
C GLY A 282 -8.48 0.42 11.73
N ILE A 283 -7.39 1.17 11.52
CA ILE A 283 -7.35 2.62 11.66
C ILE A 283 -7.00 3.18 10.29
N THR A 284 -7.93 3.88 9.66
CA THR A 284 -7.71 4.51 8.36
C THR A 284 -7.58 6.02 8.53
N LEU A 285 -6.62 6.62 7.82
CA LEU A 285 -6.37 8.05 7.83
C LEU A 285 -6.90 8.64 6.52
N TYR A 286 -7.68 9.73 6.61
CA TYR A 286 -8.16 10.45 5.43
C TYR A 286 -7.62 11.88 5.40
N ASP A 287 -6.92 12.21 4.31
CA ASP A 287 -6.44 13.56 4.04
C ASP A 287 -7.61 14.45 3.60
N SER A 288 -8.13 15.33 4.47
CA SER A 288 -9.15 16.28 4.05
C SER A 288 -9.28 17.48 4.97
N PRO A 289 -9.41 18.70 4.44
CA PRO A 289 -9.90 19.80 5.26
C PRO A 289 -11.24 19.38 5.84
N ILE A 290 -11.33 19.32 7.17
CA ILE A 290 -12.55 19.02 7.93
C ILE A 290 -13.75 19.83 7.41
N SER A 291 -13.50 21.06 6.95
CA SER A 291 -14.47 21.93 6.26
C SER A 291 -15.13 21.32 5.01
N ARG A 292 -14.40 20.56 4.18
CA ARG A 292 -14.97 19.90 2.98
C ARG A 292 -15.82 18.69 3.34
N VAL A 293 -15.44 17.96 4.39
CA VAL A 293 -16.26 16.84 4.92
C VAL A 293 -17.52 17.38 5.60
N LEU A 294 -17.41 18.51 6.30
CA LEU A 294 -18.51 19.25 6.93
C LEU A 294 -19.48 19.88 5.93
N GLU A 295 -19.02 20.34 4.77
CA GLU A 295 -19.90 20.85 3.71
C GLU A 295 -20.73 19.74 3.04
N GLN A 296 -20.23 18.49 3.06
CA GLN A 296 -20.86 17.35 2.42
C GLN A 296 -21.72 16.50 3.37
N ARG A 297 -21.57 16.67 4.69
CA ARG A 297 -22.46 16.09 5.70
C ARG A 297 -23.49 17.16 6.07
N GLU A 298 -24.78 16.85 6.01
CA GLU A 298 -25.86 17.84 6.25
C GLU A 298 -25.83 18.51 7.65
N GLU A 299 -24.99 18.01 8.56
CA GLU A 299 -24.85 18.52 9.93
C GLU A 299 -23.51 19.25 10.15
N LYS A 300 -23.51 20.58 9.97
CA LYS A 300 -22.33 21.45 10.18
C LYS A 300 -21.80 21.51 11.64
N ASN A 301 -22.54 20.99 12.62
CA ASN A 301 -22.27 21.22 14.05
C ASN A 301 -21.88 19.98 14.88
N THR A 302 -21.78 18.78 14.29
CA THR A 302 -21.57 17.51 15.03
C THR A 302 -20.32 16.72 14.61
N PHE A 303 -19.49 17.27 13.73
CA PHE A 303 -18.35 16.53 13.19
C PHE A 303 -17.29 16.23 14.26
N ARG A 304 -16.92 14.95 14.33
CA ARG A 304 -15.81 14.46 15.15
C ARG A 304 -14.66 14.06 14.21
N PRO A 305 -13.40 14.44 14.52
CA PRO A 305 -12.24 14.06 13.71
C PRO A 305 -11.97 12.55 13.74
N VAL A 306 -12.55 11.85 14.71
CA VAL A 306 -12.50 10.39 14.85
C VAL A 306 -13.92 9.86 14.82
N VAL A 307 -14.19 8.93 13.92
CA VAL A 307 -15.51 8.32 13.74
C VAL A 307 -15.37 6.80 13.61
N LEU A 308 -16.14 6.06 14.39
CA LEU A 308 -16.29 4.62 14.25
C LEU A 308 -17.72 4.31 13.78
N PRO A 309 -17.94 3.99 12.49
CA PRO A 309 -19.27 3.71 11.95
C PRO A 309 -19.95 2.53 12.66
N GLN A 310 -21.29 2.48 12.68
CA GLN A 310 -22.04 1.28 13.07
C GLN A 310 -22.32 0.39 11.86
N PRO A 311 -22.68 -0.90 12.04
CA PRO A 311 -23.01 -1.79 10.92
C PRO A 311 -24.11 -1.22 9.99
N LYS A 312 -25.09 -0.55 10.57
CA LYS A 312 -26.20 0.11 9.86
C LYS A 312 -25.82 1.44 9.19
N ASP A 313 -24.69 2.04 9.55
CA ASP A 313 -24.32 3.38 9.11
C ASP A 313 -23.63 3.37 7.74
N PHE A 314 -24.42 3.06 6.70
CA PHE A 314 -23.90 2.98 5.32
C PHE A 314 -23.28 4.31 4.85
N ASP A 315 -23.90 5.45 5.19
CA ASP A 315 -23.46 6.76 4.70
C ASP A 315 -22.26 7.33 5.47
N LEU A 316 -22.12 7.01 6.76
CA LEU A 316 -20.95 7.41 7.56
C LEU A 316 -19.71 6.60 7.20
N ALA A 317 -19.88 5.40 6.64
CA ALA A 317 -18.80 4.52 6.21
C ALA A 317 -18.25 4.82 4.80
N ARG A 318 -18.84 5.76 4.05
CA ARG A 318 -18.42 6.03 2.67
C ARG A 318 -17.04 6.69 2.60
N PRO A 319 -16.22 6.35 1.57
CA PRO A 319 -15.04 7.12 1.22
C PRO A 319 -15.43 8.56 0.90
N GLN A 320 -14.50 9.49 1.15
CA GLN A 320 -14.71 10.92 0.88
C GLN A 320 -15.08 11.17 -0.58
N ARG A 321 -15.99 12.12 -0.81
CA ARG A 321 -16.27 12.63 -2.15
C ARG A 321 -15.29 13.77 -2.44
N THR A 322 -14.29 13.52 -3.26
CA THR A 322 -13.37 14.57 -3.70
C THR A 322 -14.09 15.46 -4.71
N ALA A 323 -14.20 16.76 -4.43
CA ALA A 323 -14.64 17.73 -5.43
C ALA A 323 -13.57 17.83 -6.53
N ILE A 324 -14.00 17.83 -7.79
CA ILE A 324 -13.12 17.91 -8.95
C ILE A 324 -13.26 19.32 -9.52
N ASP A 325 -12.40 20.22 -9.04
CA ASP A 325 -12.47 21.65 -9.37
C ASP A 325 -11.63 22.01 -10.62
N GLY A 326 -10.84 21.06 -11.14
CA GLY A 326 -10.01 21.26 -12.34
C GLY A 326 -9.27 20.01 -12.83
N VAL A 327 -8.51 20.17 -13.91
CA VAL A 327 -7.75 19.08 -14.58
C VAL A 327 -6.71 18.42 -13.65
N PRO A 328 -5.93 19.16 -12.83
CA PRO A 328 -5.00 18.53 -11.90
C PRO A 328 -5.70 17.67 -10.84
N ASP A 329 -6.84 18.15 -10.31
CA ASP A 329 -7.65 17.40 -9.36
C ASP A 329 -8.27 16.15 -9.99
N PHE A 330 -8.68 16.25 -11.26
CA PHE A 330 -9.19 15.12 -12.03
C PHE A 330 -8.13 14.03 -12.23
N LEU A 331 -6.91 14.39 -12.65
CA LEU A 331 -5.81 13.43 -12.84
C LEU A 331 -5.40 12.79 -11.51
N ARG A 332 -5.33 13.57 -10.43
CA ARG A 332 -5.09 13.05 -9.08
C ARG A 332 -6.19 12.07 -8.67
N ALA A 333 -7.45 12.41 -8.90
CA ALA A 333 -8.59 11.55 -8.58
C ALA A 333 -8.55 10.22 -9.36
N ILE A 334 -8.09 10.22 -10.62
CA ILE A 334 -7.88 8.97 -11.40
C ILE A 334 -6.84 8.08 -10.71
N VAL A 335 -5.69 8.64 -10.34
CA VAL A 335 -4.61 7.88 -9.71
C VAL A 335 -5.02 7.37 -8.33
N GLU A 336 -5.62 8.22 -7.50
CA GLU A 336 -6.15 7.85 -6.18
C GLU A 336 -7.22 6.76 -6.28
N THR A 337 -8.12 6.86 -7.26
CA THR A 337 -9.14 5.83 -7.53
C THR A 337 -8.48 4.52 -7.93
N ALA A 338 -7.50 4.55 -8.85
CA ALA A 338 -6.82 3.33 -9.27
C ALA A 338 -6.10 2.63 -8.11
N MET A 339 -5.51 3.37 -7.18
CA MET A 339 -4.79 2.80 -6.02
C MET A 339 -5.73 2.38 -4.89
N SER A 340 -6.78 3.14 -4.61
CA SER A 340 -7.56 3.02 -3.37
C SER A 340 -8.98 2.47 -3.56
N TYR A 341 -9.46 2.31 -4.81
CA TYR A 341 -10.84 1.87 -5.08
C TYR A 341 -11.19 0.56 -4.35
N ARG A 342 -10.29 -0.43 -4.40
CA ARG A 342 -10.53 -1.73 -3.78
C ARG A 342 -10.73 -1.62 -2.28
N ASP A 343 -9.88 -0.86 -1.60
CA ASP A 343 -9.91 -0.69 -0.15
C ASP A 343 -11.12 0.16 0.28
N ASN A 344 -11.45 1.18 -0.51
CA ASN A 344 -12.64 2.01 -0.34
C ASN A 344 -13.94 1.19 -0.50
N ALA A 345 -14.00 0.31 -1.50
CA ALA A 345 -15.13 -0.60 -1.68
C ALA A 345 -15.25 -1.60 -0.51
N GLN A 346 -14.13 -2.13 -0.01
CA GLN A 346 -14.09 -3.07 1.11
C GLN A 346 -14.47 -2.43 2.45
N SER A 347 -13.96 -1.23 2.74
CA SER A 347 -14.30 -0.52 3.99
C SER A 347 -15.79 -0.18 4.07
N GLY A 348 -16.44 0.01 2.93
CA GLY A 348 -17.88 0.20 2.83
C GLY A 348 -18.72 -1.07 3.07
N LEU A 349 -18.14 -2.26 3.23
CA LEU A 349 -18.92 -3.50 3.44
C LEU A 349 -19.44 -3.62 4.89
N PRO A 350 -20.62 -4.22 5.11
CA PRO A 350 -20.99 -4.76 6.42
C PRO A 350 -19.92 -5.78 6.86
N SER A 351 -19.68 -5.92 8.16
CA SER A 351 -18.54 -6.67 8.72
C SER A 351 -17.18 -5.94 8.62
N TYR A 352 -17.06 -4.86 7.84
CA TYR A 352 -15.82 -4.11 7.67
C TYR A 352 -15.93 -2.73 8.29
N ARG A 353 -16.94 -1.95 7.90
CA ARG A 353 -17.09 -0.56 8.34
C ARG A 353 -17.08 -0.38 9.87
N GLU A 354 -17.69 -1.30 10.62
CA GLU A 354 -17.90 -1.14 12.06
C GLU A 354 -16.66 -1.40 12.92
N ARG A 355 -15.61 -1.93 12.28
CA ARG A 355 -14.32 -2.23 12.91
C ARG A 355 -13.18 -1.36 12.36
N ILE A 356 -13.51 -0.43 11.46
CA ILE A 356 -12.58 0.51 10.86
C ILE A 356 -12.87 1.88 11.45
N VAL A 357 -11.99 2.36 12.33
CA VAL A 357 -12.06 3.73 12.81
C VAL A 357 -11.48 4.66 11.75
N GLN A 358 -12.23 5.69 11.42
CA GLN A 358 -11.88 6.72 10.44
C GLN A 358 -11.32 7.92 11.18
N VAL A 359 -10.09 8.31 10.84
CA VAL A 359 -9.42 9.48 11.39
C VAL A 359 -9.23 10.51 10.29
N PHE A 360 -9.80 11.70 10.48
CA PHE A 360 -9.75 12.79 9.53
C PHE A 360 -8.60 13.74 9.88
N LEU A 361 -7.64 13.84 8.96
CA LEU A 361 -6.44 14.68 9.08
C LEU A 361 -6.70 16.07 8.52
N GLU A 362 -6.25 17.11 9.24
CA GLU A 362 -6.34 18.51 8.80
C GLU A 362 -5.29 18.84 7.73
N GLN A 363 -5.40 20.02 7.08
CA GLN A 363 -4.51 20.41 5.96
C GLN A 363 -3.00 20.38 6.28
N LYS A 364 -2.61 20.48 7.56
CA LYS A 364 -1.21 20.43 8.00
C LYS A 364 -0.79 19.08 8.57
N GLU A 365 -1.70 18.11 8.62
CA GLU A 365 -1.48 16.78 9.20
C GLU A 365 -1.32 15.76 8.08
N GLY A 366 -0.19 15.05 8.05
CA GLY A 366 0.01 13.90 7.16
C GLY A 366 0.22 14.22 5.67
N GLY A 367 -0.14 13.27 4.81
CA GLY A 367 0.14 13.30 3.38
C GLY A 367 1.62 13.48 3.05
N LEU A 368 1.92 14.44 2.16
CA LEU A 368 3.28 14.83 1.78
C LEU A 368 3.96 15.77 2.80
N ASN A 369 3.25 16.18 3.87
CA ASN A 369 3.81 17.09 4.86
C ASN A 369 4.69 16.34 5.87
N LEU A 370 5.98 16.27 5.58
CA LEU A 370 6.96 15.61 6.44
C LEU A 370 7.52 16.52 7.53
N ASP A 371 7.39 17.84 7.39
CA ASP A 371 7.90 18.85 8.33
C ASP A 371 6.79 19.36 9.27
N MET A 372 6.21 18.42 10.03
CA MET A 372 5.16 18.73 11.00
C MET A 372 5.76 19.23 12.31
N SER A 373 5.20 20.31 12.86
CA SER A 373 5.59 20.81 14.17
C SER A 373 5.20 19.82 15.28
N GLU A 374 5.88 19.92 16.43
CA GLU A 374 5.58 19.10 17.61
C GLU A 374 4.11 19.21 18.04
N GLN A 375 3.53 20.41 17.93
CA GLN A 375 2.12 20.64 18.22
C GLN A 375 1.19 19.86 17.27
N VAL A 376 1.50 19.83 15.97
CA VAL A 376 0.73 19.09 14.97
C VAL A 376 0.85 17.58 15.22
N ILE A 377 2.05 17.08 15.52
CA ILE A 377 2.26 15.68 15.90
C ILE A 377 1.45 15.33 17.16
N GLY A 378 1.42 16.24 18.15
CA GLY A 378 0.61 16.09 19.37
C GLY A 378 -0.89 15.98 19.08
N SER A 379 -1.40 16.76 18.13
CA SER A 379 -2.80 16.67 17.64
C SER A 379 -3.09 15.29 17.02
N ILE A 380 -2.22 14.80 16.14
CA ILE A 380 -2.37 13.48 15.50
C ILE A 380 -2.33 12.37 16.57
N GLN A 381 -1.42 12.45 17.54
CA GLN A 381 -1.37 11.49 18.65
C GLN A 381 -2.65 11.50 19.49
N GLN A 382 -3.26 12.68 19.69
CA GLN A 382 -4.52 12.82 20.40
C GLN A 382 -5.67 12.15 19.63
N LYS A 383 -5.77 12.35 18.31
CA LYS A 383 -6.70 11.63 17.45
C LYS A 383 -6.51 10.11 17.52
N GLY A 384 -5.25 9.64 17.59
CA GLY A 384 -4.93 8.23 17.80
C GLY A 384 -5.45 7.68 19.15
N ARG A 385 -5.35 8.47 20.24
CA ARG A 385 -5.91 8.09 21.55
C ARG A 385 -7.44 8.04 21.53
N GLU A 386 -8.08 8.99 20.87
CA GLU A 386 -9.54 9.00 20.67
C GLU A 386 -10.00 7.79 19.85
N ALA A 387 -9.28 7.45 18.79
CA ALA A 387 -9.55 6.27 17.97
C ALA A 387 -9.46 4.97 18.78
N ALA A 388 -8.43 4.85 19.64
CA ALA A 388 -8.32 3.73 20.57
C ALA A 388 -9.47 3.71 21.59
N ALA A 389 -9.87 4.85 22.13
CA ALA A 389 -10.98 4.95 23.08
C ALA A 389 -12.33 4.52 22.45
N GLU A 390 -12.60 4.92 21.20
CA GLU A 390 -13.80 4.48 20.46
C GLU A 390 -13.81 2.96 20.24
N LEU A 391 -12.68 2.37 19.85
CA LEU A 391 -12.56 0.93 19.65
C LEU A 391 -12.71 0.15 20.96
N LEU A 392 -12.03 0.56 22.02
CA LEU A 392 -12.08 -0.09 23.34
C LEU A 392 -13.45 0.08 24.00
N GLY A 393 -14.11 1.22 23.81
CA GLY A 393 -15.47 1.46 24.27
C GLY A 393 -16.49 0.56 23.58
N ARG A 394 -16.32 0.29 22.28
CA ARG A 394 -17.20 -0.59 21.51
C ARG A 394 -16.92 -2.07 21.73
N TYR A 395 -15.66 -2.43 21.92
CA TYR A 395 -15.20 -3.81 22.06
C TYR A 395 -14.42 -4.02 23.36
N PRO A 396 -15.06 -3.83 24.54
CA PRO A 396 -14.39 -3.95 25.83
C PRO A 396 -13.98 -5.40 26.16
N SER A 397 -14.62 -6.39 25.55
CA SER A 397 -14.24 -7.80 25.64
C SER A 397 -14.71 -8.60 24.42
N THR A 398 -14.15 -9.79 24.24
CA THR A 398 -14.58 -10.74 23.19
C THR A 398 -15.96 -11.34 23.45
N LEU A 399 -16.52 -11.17 24.65
CA LEU A 399 -17.88 -11.62 24.98
C LEU A 399 -18.92 -10.51 24.75
N HIS A 400 -18.49 -9.30 24.39
CA HIS A 400 -19.38 -8.17 24.21
C HIS A 400 -20.33 -8.38 22.99
N PRO A 401 -21.61 -7.96 23.07
CA PRO A 401 -22.58 -8.15 22.00
C PRO A 401 -22.13 -7.64 20.63
N HIS A 402 -21.34 -6.55 20.57
CA HIS A 402 -20.81 -6.04 19.29
C HIS A 402 -19.86 -7.01 18.57
N PHE A 403 -19.10 -7.85 19.29
CA PHE A 403 -18.30 -8.89 18.64
C PHE A 403 -19.16 -10.07 18.18
N SER A 404 -20.22 -10.39 18.94
CA SER A 404 -21.22 -11.38 18.51
C SER A 404 -21.99 -10.92 17.27
N GLU A 405 -22.35 -9.64 17.20
CA GLU A 405 -22.94 -9.00 16.02
C GLU A 405 -21.99 -9.05 14.82
N HIS A 406 -20.70 -8.76 15.01
CA HIS A 406 -19.70 -8.91 13.96
C HIS A 406 -19.62 -10.35 13.42
N ARG A 407 -19.58 -11.35 14.30
CA ARG A 407 -19.61 -12.77 13.90
C ARG A 407 -20.90 -13.15 13.18
N TRP A 408 -22.03 -12.64 13.64
CA TRP A 408 -23.35 -12.84 13.02
C TRP A 408 -23.38 -12.29 11.59
N VAL A 409 -22.96 -11.04 11.39
CA VAL A 409 -22.91 -10.41 10.06
C VAL A 409 -21.97 -11.18 9.13
N ARG A 410 -20.79 -11.62 9.61
CA ARG A 410 -19.88 -12.45 8.81
C ARG A 410 -20.50 -13.79 8.40
N MET A 411 -21.19 -14.45 9.32
CA MET A 411 -21.89 -15.70 9.04
C MET A 411 -22.92 -15.50 7.93
N LEU A 412 -23.73 -14.44 8.02
CA LEU A 412 -24.71 -14.10 6.99
C LEU A 412 -24.03 -13.88 5.63
N VAL A 413 -22.96 -13.07 5.58
CA VAL A 413 -22.22 -12.80 4.34
C VAL A 413 -21.64 -14.09 3.74
N LEU A 414 -21.05 -14.96 4.56
CA LEU A 414 -20.49 -16.23 4.11
C LEU A 414 -21.59 -17.16 3.56
N MET A 415 -22.70 -17.31 4.27
CA MET A 415 -23.79 -18.17 3.83
C MET A 415 -24.44 -17.66 2.54
N ALA A 416 -24.61 -16.36 2.40
CA ALA A 416 -25.15 -15.75 1.19
C ALA A 416 -24.19 -15.87 -0.01
N GLU A 417 -22.87 -15.90 0.21
CA GLU A 417 -21.90 -16.17 -0.85
C GLU A 417 -21.91 -17.64 -1.25
N LEU A 418 -21.88 -18.57 -0.29
CA LEU A 418 -21.97 -20.00 -0.55
C LEU A 418 -23.27 -20.38 -1.26
N GLU A 419 -24.40 -19.81 -0.87
CA GLU A 419 -25.69 -20.02 -1.55
C GLU A 419 -25.61 -19.63 -3.03
N GLY A 420 -25.01 -18.47 -3.35
CA GLY A 420 -24.84 -18.03 -4.73
C GLY A 420 -23.93 -18.98 -5.53
N GLN A 421 -22.79 -19.38 -4.97
CA GLN A 421 -21.86 -20.30 -5.64
C GLN A 421 -22.47 -21.69 -5.87
N PHE A 422 -23.26 -22.20 -4.92
CA PHE A 422 -23.94 -23.49 -5.06
C PHE A 422 -25.04 -23.44 -6.12
N GLN A 423 -25.74 -22.31 -6.24
CA GLN A 423 -26.72 -22.11 -7.32
C GLN A 423 -26.07 -22.05 -8.68
N GLU A 424 -24.96 -21.33 -8.84
CA GLU A 424 -24.23 -21.28 -10.11
C GLU A 424 -23.83 -22.70 -10.55
N VAL A 425 -23.32 -23.53 -9.63
CA VAL A 425 -22.99 -24.94 -9.93
C VAL A 425 -24.23 -25.75 -10.33
N ARG A 426 -25.37 -25.53 -9.68
CA ARG A 426 -26.61 -26.26 -9.96
C ARG A 426 -27.23 -25.86 -11.29
N GLU A 427 -27.23 -24.58 -11.60
CA GLU A 427 -27.82 -24.00 -12.83
C GLU A 427 -27.07 -24.38 -14.10
N LEU A 428 -25.80 -24.83 -13.99
CA LEU A 428 -25.05 -25.39 -15.13
C LEU A 428 -25.72 -26.61 -15.77
N PHE A 429 -26.65 -27.27 -15.07
CA PHE A 429 -27.27 -28.52 -15.51
C PHE A 429 -28.80 -28.42 -15.41
N SER A 430 -29.48 -28.60 -16.54
CA SER A 430 -30.95 -28.54 -16.65
C SER A 430 -31.67 -29.77 -16.10
N GLU A 431 -30.94 -30.85 -15.81
CA GLU A 431 -31.49 -32.15 -15.42
C GLU A 431 -31.23 -32.50 -13.95
N ASN A 432 -31.98 -33.48 -13.43
CA ASN A 432 -31.78 -34.02 -12.07
C ASN A 432 -30.48 -34.82 -11.92
N ASP A 433 -29.77 -35.11 -13.03
CA ASP A 433 -28.52 -35.90 -13.03
C ASP A 433 -27.25 -35.02 -12.99
N TRP A 434 -27.38 -33.76 -12.54
CA TRP A 434 -26.29 -32.79 -12.50
C TRP A 434 -25.04 -33.30 -11.77
N LYS A 435 -25.24 -34.09 -10.70
CA LYS A 435 -24.18 -34.67 -9.88
C LYS A 435 -23.35 -35.68 -10.67
N ALA A 436 -24.00 -36.63 -11.36
CA ALA A 436 -23.30 -37.62 -12.15
C ALA A 436 -22.62 -36.98 -13.37
N GLN A 437 -23.28 -35.99 -13.99
CA GLN A 437 -22.69 -35.24 -15.11
C GLN A 437 -21.41 -34.51 -14.69
N LEU A 438 -21.40 -33.85 -13.54
CA LEU A 438 -20.22 -33.15 -13.04
C LEU A 438 -19.13 -34.13 -12.58
N GLN A 439 -19.49 -35.22 -11.89
CA GLN A 439 -18.55 -36.29 -11.54
C GLN A 439 -17.88 -36.89 -12.78
N SER A 440 -18.65 -37.18 -13.83
CA SER A 440 -18.13 -37.71 -15.10
C SER A 440 -17.14 -36.76 -15.75
N ARG A 441 -17.44 -35.45 -15.80
CA ARG A 441 -16.52 -34.42 -16.33
C ARG A 441 -15.17 -34.42 -15.60
N PHE A 442 -15.17 -34.49 -14.27
CA PHE A 442 -13.92 -34.53 -13.49
C PHE A 442 -13.22 -35.89 -13.55
N ALA A 443 -13.96 -37.00 -13.67
CA ALA A 443 -13.38 -38.34 -13.88
C ALA A 443 -12.55 -38.37 -15.16
N THR A 444 -13.06 -37.81 -16.26
CA THR A 444 -12.30 -37.66 -17.51
C THR A 444 -11.03 -36.84 -17.31
N LEU A 445 -11.07 -35.76 -16.51
CA LEU A 445 -9.86 -34.99 -16.19
C LEU A 445 -8.84 -35.81 -15.37
N PHE A 446 -9.30 -36.64 -14.42
CA PHE A 446 -8.40 -37.51 -13.65
C PHE A 446 -7.76 -38.58 -14.54
N GLU A 447 -8.49 -39.18 -15.48
CA GLU A 447 -7.94 -40.10 -16.47
C GLU A 447 -6.87 -39.43 -17.34
N GLN A 448 -7.14 -38.21 -17.80
CA GLN A 448 -6.19 -37.41 -18.59
C GLN A 448 -4.93 -37.08 -17.78
N GLN A 449 -5.06 -36.77 -16.49
CA GLN A 449 -3.91 -36.54 -15.59
C GLN A 449 -3.03 -37.79 -15.44
N LEU A 450 -3.65 -38.96 -15.29
CA LEU A 450 -2.93 -40.24 -15.19
C LEU A 450 -2.25 -40.62 -16.51
N ALA A 451 -2.91 -40.36 -17.65
CA ALA A 451 -2.34 -40.56 -18.97
C ALA A 451 -1.14 -39.62 -19.21
N ALA A 452 -1.26 -38.34 -18.85
CA ALA A 452 -0.20 -37.34 -18.99
C ALA A 452 1.06 -37.70 -18.19
N ARG A 453 0.92 -38.38 -17.05
CA ARG A 453 2.07 -38.86 -16.25
C ARG A 453 2.77 -40.08 -16.87
N LYS A 454 2.07 -40.87 -17.69
CA LYS A 454 2.62 -42.07 -18.35
C LYS A 454 3.40 -41.76 -19.62
N GLN A 455 3.10 -40.65 -20.29
CA GLN A 455 3.84 -40.20 -21.46
C GLN A 455 5.02 -39.32 -21.02
N GLU A 456 6.25 -39.65 -21.44
CA GLU A 456 7.46 -38.84 -21.20
C GLU A 456 7.47 -37.46 -21.93
N GLY A 457 6.29 -36.95 -22.28
CA GLY A 457 6.04 -35.62 -22.84
C GLY A 457 5.08 -34.84 -21.95
N ALA A 458 5.41 -34.70 -20.66
CA ALA A 458 4.65 -34.03 -19.61
C ALA A 458 4.43 -32.51 -19.82
N ASP A 459 4.71 -31.98 -21.01
CA ASP A 459 4.64 -30.55 -21.33
C ASP A 459 3.21 -30.06 -21.65
N SER A 460 2.22 -30.95 -21.80
CA SER A 460 0.84 -30.57 -22.15
C SER A 460 -0.10 -30.33 -20.96
N TRP A 461 0.26 -30.74 -19.74
CA TRP A 461 -0.62 -30.68 -18.58
C TRP A 461 -0.01 -29.93 -17.39
N TYR A 462 -0.78 -29.03 -16.79
CA TYR A 462 -0.37 -28.31 -15.58
C TYR A 462 -0.22 -29.27 -14.39
N ARG A 463 1.04 -29.54 -13.99
CA ARG A 463 1.43 -30.31 -12.79
C ARG A 463 0.74 -31.68 -12.66
N PRO A 464 1.10 -32.67 -13.49
CA PRO A 464 0.46 -33.99 -13.50
C PRO A 464 0.45 -34.66 -12.12
N LYS A 465 -0.66 -35.31 -11.78
CA LYS A 465 -0.92 -35.96 -10.48
C LYS A 465 -0.89 -37.48 -10.58
N ASP A 466 -0.64 -38.18 -9.47
CA ASP A 466 -0.70 -39.66 -9.40
C ASP A 466 -2.10 -40.16 -9.03
N GLY A 467 -2.26 -41.48 -9.16
CA GLY A 467 -3.45 -42.23 -8.74
C GLY A 467 -3.92 -41.87 -7.34
N PRO A 468 -3.08 -41.97 -6.29
CA PRO A 468 -3.52 -41.66 -4.93
C PRO A 468 -4.01 -40.22 -4.77
N TRP A 469 -3.38 -39.23 -5.42
CA TRP A 469 -3.87 -37.85 -5.41
C TRP A 469 -5.22 -37.73 -6.12
N CYS A 470 -5.37 -38.32 -7.31
CA CYS A 470 -6.61 -38.27 -8.09
C CYS A 470 -7.78 -38.96 -7.36
N GLU A 471 -7.55 -40.13 -6.75
CA GLU A 471 -8.55 -40.83 -5.93
C GLU A 471 -9.03 -39.96 -4.77
N GLU A 472 -8.10 -39.33 -4.07
CA GLU A 472 -8.36 -38.53 -2.88
C GLU A 472 -9.00 -37.17 -3.25
N ALA A 473 -8.70 -36.63 -4.44
CA ALA A 473 -9.42 -35.50 -5.02
C ALA A 473 -10.86 -35.87 -5.41
N GLY A 474 -11.07 -37.06 -6.00
CA GLY A 474 -12.38 -37.60 -6.34
C GLY A 474 -13.29 -37.75 -5.12
N ARG A 475 -12.78 -38.32 -4.01
CA ARG A 475 -13.53 -38.41 -2.74
C ARG A 475 -13.96 -37.06 -2.19
N ARG A 476 -13.09 -36.03 -2.26
CA ARG A 476 -13.42 -34.67 -1.82
C ARG A 476 -14.45 -34.01 -2.73
N LEU A 477 -14.36 -34.23 -4.04
CA LEU A 477 -15.33 -33.74 -4.99
C LEU A 477 -16.71 -34.32 -4.69
N GLU A 478 -16.82 -35.63 -4.47
CA GLU A 478 -18.09 -36.27 -4.08
C GLU A 478 -18.71 -35.60 -2.84
N LYS A 479 -17.91 -35.36 -1.79
CA LYS A 479 -18.40 -34.67 -0.58
C LYS A 479 -18.82 -33.23 -0.81
N LEU A 480 -18.15 -32.52 -1.71
CA LEU A 480 -18.57 -31.17 -2.10
C LEU A 480 -19.95 -31.21 -2.80
N LEU A 481 -20.17 -32.20 -3.67
CA LEU A 481 -21.45 -32.33 -4.37
C LEU A 481 -22.58 -32.80 -3.43
N ASP A 482 -22.29 -33.70 -2.49
CA ASP A 482 -23.21 -34.06 -1.41
C ASP A 482 -23.68 -32.81 -0.63
N LEU A 483 -22.75 -31.88 -0.35
CA LEU A 483 -23.06 -30.63 0.34
C LEU A 483 -23.96 -29.70 -0.49
N VAL A 484 -23.67 -29.54 -1.79
CA VAL A 484 -24.49 -28.74 -2.71
C VAL A 484 -25.91 -29.31 -2.80
N GLU A 485 -26.03 -30.63 -2.93
CA GLU A 485 -27.32 -31.34 -2.98
C GLU A 485 -28.12 -31.15 -1.69
N ALA A 486 -27.48 -31.34 -0.52
CA ALA A 486 -28.12 -31.13 0.77
C ALA A 486 -28.60 -29.67 0.95
N TRP A 487 -27.84 -28.70 0.43
CA TRP A 487 -28.23 -27.29 0.47
C TRP A 487 -29.46 -27.01 -0.40
N GLU A 488 -29.50 -27.56 -1.63
CA GLU A 488 -30.64 -27.44 -2.54
C GLU A 488 -31.92 -28.06 -1.93
N GLN A 489 -31.79 -29.21 -1.28
CA GLN A 489 -32.90 -29.86 -0.58
C GLN A 489 -33.43 -29.00 0.58
N ALA A 490 -32.53 -28.43 1.40
CA ALA A 490 -32.91 -27.52 2.48
C ALA A 490 -33.62 -26.27 1.95
N GLN A 491 -33.13 -25.73 0.83
CA GLN A 491 -33.72 -24.58 0.14
C GLN A 491 -35.13 -24.90 -0.38
N SER A 492 -35.31 -26.05 -1.03
CA SER A 492 -36.61 -26.50 -1.52
C SER A 492 -37.62 -26.71 -0.39
N ALA A 493 -37.20 -27.38 0.70
CA ALA A 493 -38.03 -27.60 1.88
C ALA A 493 -38.43 -26.29 2.57
N TRP A 494 -37.55 -25.28 2.58
CA TRP A 494 -37.89 -23.94 3.06
C TRP A 494 -38.93 -23.25 2.17
N ARG A 495 -38.76 -23.30 0.84
CA ARG A 495 -39.72 -22.73 -0.12
C ARG A 495 -41.10 -23.37 0.01
N ASP A 496 -41.16 -24.69 0.13
CA ASP A 496 -42.43 -25.41 0.33
C ASP A 496 -43.15 -24.98 1.60
N ARG A 497 -42.41 -24.74 2.69
CA ARG A 497 -42.99 -24.22 3.94
C ARG A 497 -43.59 -22.83 3.75
N LEU A 498 -42.91 -21.93 3.04
CA LEU A 498 -43.44 -20.60 2.74
C LEU A 498 -44.69 -20.65 1.87
N GLN A 499 -44.68 -21.49 0.82
CA GLN A 499 -45.83 -21.66 -0.07
C GLN A 499 -47.04 -22.21 0.69
N LYS A 500 -46.85 -23.21 1.55
CA LYS A 500 -47.91 -23.76 2.43
C LYS A 500 -48.47 -22.72 3.40
N ALA A 501 -47.64 -21.77 3.84
CA ALA A 501 -48.06 -20.65 4.68
C ALA A 501 -48.70 -19.49 3.90
N GLY A 502 -48.91 -19.62 2.58
CA GLY A 502 -49.46 -18.56 1.72
C GLY A 502 -48.51 -17.37 1.51
N GLN A 503 -47.21 -17.55 1.81
CA GLN A 503 -46.19 -16.51 1.67
C GLN A 503 -45.48 -16.63 0.32
N LYS A 504 -45.05 -15.49 -0.23
CA LYS A 504 -44.24 -15.47 -1.46
C LYS A 504 -42.87 -16.10 -1.15
N ALA A 505 -42.58 -17.24 -1.76
CA ALA A 505 -41.28 -17.88 -1.68
C ALA A 505 -40.33 -17.26 -2.72
N PRO A 506 -39.28 -16.51 -2.31
CA PRO A 506 -38.25 -16.08 -3.25
C PRO A 506 -37.47 -17.30 -3.76
N ALA A 507 -36.67 -17.10 -4.83
CA ALA A 507 -35.86 -18.18 -5.38
C ALA A 507 -34.86 -18.73 -4.35
N ASN A 508 -34.25 -17.83 -3.57
CA ASN A 508 -33.09 -18.08 -2.72
C ASN A 508 -33.35 -17.57 -1.30
N PHE A 509 -32.75 -18.19 -0.28
CA PHE A 509 -32.96 -17.80 1.12
C PHE A 509 -32.51 -16.35 1.38
N PHE A 510 -31.36 -15.95 0.81
CA PHE A 510 -30.79 -14.62 0.98
C PHE A 510 -31.20 -13.61 -0.12
N ALA A 511 -32.18 -13.93 -0.98
CA ALA A 511 -32.55 -13.06 -2.12
C ALA A 511 -33.17 -11.71 -1.70
N ASN A 512 -33.96 -11.68 -0.63
CA ASN A 512 -34.75 -10.50 -0.26
C ASN A 512 -34.01 -9.53 0.67
N ASP A 513 -33.04 -10.03 1.44
CA ASP A 513 -32.22 -9.22 2.35
C ASP A 513 -30.77 -9.73 2.31
N PRO A 514 -30.08 -9.57 1.16
CA PRO A 514 -28.71 -9.99 1.07
C PRO A 514 -27.87 -9.15 2.04
N PRO A 515 -27.04 -9.76 2.90
CA PRO A 515 -26.13 -9.04 3.81
C PRO A 515 -25.00 -8.31 3.08
N ARG A 516 -25.09 -8.19 1.75
CA ARG A 516 -24.15 -7.52 0.87
C ARG A 516 -24.49 -6.03 0.85
N PRO A 517 -23.52 -5.10 0.73
CA PRO A 517 -23.83 -3.89 0.01
C PRO A 517 -24.06 -4.27 -1.46
N ARG A 518 -24.78 -3.43 -2.21
CA ARG A 518 -24.92 -3.58 -3.67
C ARG A 518 -23.60 -3.35 -4.45
N GLY A 519 -22.44 -3.63 -3.85
CA GLY A 519 -21.11 -3.60 -4.44
C GLY A 519 -20.54 -5.02 -4.45
N ILE A 520 -20.41 -5.56 -5.66
CA ILE A 520 -20.00 -6.93 -5.95
C ILE A 520 -18.59 -7.20 -5.40
N LEU A 521 -18.46 -8.13 -4.46
CA LEU A 521 -17.18 -8.78 -4.15
C LEU A 521 -17.02 -9.99 -5.08
N LYS A 522 -16.81 -9.73 -6.38
CA LYS A 522 -16.31 -10.76 -7.30
C LYS A 522 -14.81 -10.87 -7.06
N ILE A 523 -14.37 -11.98 -6.49
CA ILE A 523 -12.99 -12.46 -6.66
C ILE A 523 -13.02 -13.43 -7.83
N THR A 524 -13.19 -12.89 -9.04
CA THR A 524 -12.86 -13.55 -10.30
C THR A 524 -12.37 -12.48 -11.27
N SER A 525 -11.33 -12.81 -12.04
CA SER A 525 -10.91 -12.02 -13.19
C SER A 525 -11.98 -12.17 -14.26
N ASP A 526 -12.78 -11.13 -14.49
CA ASP A 526 -13.51 -11.02 -15.75
C ASP A 526 -12.45 -10.80 -16.85
N ALA A 527 -12.31 -11.80 -17.72
CA ALA A 527 -11.64 -11.71 -19.01
C ALA A 527 -12.71 -11.65 -20.11
#